data_AF-A0A6B3EAJ2-F1
#
_entry.id   AF-A0A6B3EAJ2-F1
#
_cell.length_a   1.000
_cell.length_b   1.000
_cell.length_c   1.000
_cell.angle_alpha   90.00
_cell.angle_beta   90.00
_cell.angle_gamma   90.00
#
_symmetry.space_group_name_H-M   'P 1'
#
loop_
_entity.id
_entity.type
_entity.pdbx_description
1 polymer ?
#
loop_
_entity_poly.entity_id
_entity_poly.type
_entity_poly.pdbx_seq_one_letter_code
_entity_poly.pdbx_strand_id
1 'polypeptide(L)'
;MEGMTSVDSDLYLDILDFGHSTPEWFQKLAEIWTELGLLLFAALFVVAWWRARRGDPSALAVAVLAPLGTAVAYVISEVAKSSITEERPCRAVKGAHPLIDCPAQGDWSFPSNHATIAAGAAVGLMLAWRVIAWLTLPMALLMAFSR
;
A
#
# COMPACT_ATOMS: atom_id res chain seq x y z
N MET A 1 -23.30 5.05 -14.26
CA MET A 1 -21.83 5.00 -14.38
C MET A 1 -21.33 6.25 -13.71
N GLU A 2 -21.12 6.19 -12.40
CA GLU A 2 -20.45 7.27 -11.68
C GLU A 2 -19.01 7.25 -12.17
N GLY A 3 -18.68 8.11 -13.13
CA GLY A 3 -17.31 8.31 -13.54
C GLY A 3 -16.56 9.05 -12.44
N MET A 4 -15.25 8.79 -12.34
CA MET A 4 -14.30 9.53 -11.51
C MET A 4 -14.59 11.04 -11.59
N THR A 5 -14.63 11.70 -10.43
CA THR A 5 -14.99 13.12 -10.39
C THR A 5 -13.91 13.96 -11.08
N SER A 6 -14.25 15.18 -11.51
CA SER A 6 -13.26 16.10 -12.09
C SER A 6 -12.11 16.36 -11.10
N VAL A 7 -12.42 16.45 -9.80
CA VAL A 7 -11.43 16.69 -8.74
C VAL A 7 -10.44 15.53 -8.61
N ASP A 8 -10.93 14.29 -8.62
CA ASP A 8 -10.07 13.10 -8.54
C ASP A 8 -9.18 12.97 -9.79
N SER A 9 -9.71 13.33 -10.96
CA SER A 9 -8.98 13.32 -12.22
C SER A 9 -7.87 14.37 -12.25
N ASP A 10 -8.18 15.60 -11.82
CA ASP A 10 -7.21 16.71 -11.76
C ASP A 10 -6.09 16.38 -10.76
N LEU A 11 -6.44 15.89 -9.56
CA LEU A 11 -5.45 15.47 -8.56
C LEU A 11 -4.54 14.35 -9.08
N TYR A 12 -5.10 13.37 -9.80
CA TYR A 12 -4.32 12.30 -10.39
C TYR A 12 -3.32 12.82 -11.44
N LEU A 13 -3.74 13.74 -12.31
CA LEU A 13 -2.87 14.37 -13.29
C LEU A 13 -1.77 15.20 -12.62
N ASP A 14 -2.09 15.97 -11.58
CA ASP A 14 -1.11 16.75 -10.81
C ASP A 14 -0.02 15.85 -10.19
N ILE A 15 -0.41 14.68 -9.66
CA ILE A 15 0.53 13.69 -9.10
C ILE A 15 1.42 13.09 -10.20
N LEU A 16 0.85 12.79 -11.38
CA LEU A 16 1.63 12.29 -12.51
C LEU A 16 2.64 13.34 -13.00
N ASP A 17 2.21 14.59 -13.16
CA ASP A 17 3.06 15.70 -13.57
C ASP A 17 4.19 15.94 -12.56
N PHE A 18 3.88 15.88 -11.26
CA PHE A 18 4.90 15.88 -10.21
C PHE A 18 5.89 14.72 -10.40
N GLY A 19 5.40 13.50 -10.59
CA GLY A 19 6.24 12.32 -10.82
C GLY A 19 7.21 12.51 -12.00
N HIS A 20 6.71 12.97 -13.14
CA HIS A 20 7.51 13.25 -14.34
C HIS A 20 8.52 14.39 -14.16
N SER A 21 8.22 15.36 -13.28
CA SER A 21 9.15 16.44 -12.95
C SER A 21 10.33 16.01 -12.07
N THR A 22 10.26 14.82 -11.44
CA THR A 22 11.33 14.31 -10.57
C THR A 22 12.48 13.66 -11.35
N PRO A 23 13.71 13.63 -10.79
CA PRO A 23 14.83 12.92 -11.41
C PRO A 23 14.58 11.42 -11.56
N GLU A 24 15.12 10.79 -12.62
CA GLU A 24 14.92 9.36 -12.91
C GLU A 24 15.25 8.41 -11.74
N TRP A 25 16.28 8.72 -10.95
CA TRP A 25 16.65 7.88 -9.81
C TRP A 25 15.55 7.86 -8.74
N PHE A 26 14.79 8.95 -8.59
CA PHE A 26 13.69 9.05 -7.65
C PHE A 26 12.47 8.28 -8.14
N GLN A 27 12.17 8.36 -9.45
CA GLN A 27 11.12 7.56 -10.08
C GLN A 27 11.38 6.05 -9.90
N LYS A 28 12.62 5.60 -10.19
CA LYS A 28 13.03 4.21 -9.97
C LYS A 28 12.96 3.80 -8.50
N LEU A 29 13.31 4.70 -7.58
CA LEU A 29 13.18 4.42 -6.15
C LEU A 29 11.71 4.21 -5.75
N ALA A 30 10.78 5.02 -6.27
CA ALA A 30 9.35 4.87 -6.02
C ALA A 30 8.77 3.58 -6.64
N GLU A 31 9.24 3.20 -7.83
CA GLU A 31 8.91 1.91 -8.47
C GLU A 31 9.39 0.72 -7.62
N ILE A 32 10.68 0.69 -7.27
CA ILE A 32 11.28 -0.34 -6.42
C ILE A 32 10.57 -0.40 -5.07
N TRP A 33 10.24 0.77 -4.49
CA TRP A 33 9.51 0.84 -3.24
C TRP A 33 8.15 0.16 -3.38
N THR A 34 7.40 0.47 -4.44
CA THR A 34 6.10 -0.14 -4.71
C THR A 34 6.18 -1.66 -4.80
N GLU A 35 7.21 -2.20 -5.46
CA GLU A 35 7.36 -3.65 -5.64
C GLU A 35 7.87 -4.36 -4.39
N LEU A 36 8.88 -3.81 -3.72
CA LEU A 36 9.64 -4.51 -2.66
C LEU A 36 9.28 -4.06 -1.25
N GLY A 37 8.59 -2.92 -1.07
CA GLY A 37 8.28 -2.37 0.25
C GLY A 37 7.43 -3.33 1.10
N LEU A 38 6.56 -4.12 0.49
CA LEU A 38 5.79 -5.16 1.19
C LEU A 38 6.68 -6.28 1.75
N LEU A 39 7.78 -6.63 1.07
CA LEU A 39 8.76 -7.60 1.57
C LEU A 39 9.48 -7.06 2.81
N LEU A 40 9.72 -5.74 2.87
CA LEU A 40 10.28 -5.11 4.05
C LEU A 40 9.30 -5.21 5.25
N PHE A 41 8.00 -4.98 5.05
CA PHE A 41 7.00 -5.22 6.09
C PHE A 41 6.99 -6.67 6.57
N ALA A 42 7.09 -7.64 5.65
CA ALA A 42 7.20 -9.05 6.01
C ALA A 42 8.44 -9.35 6.85
N ALA A 43 9.60 -8.80 6.49
CA ALA A 43 10.83 -8.92 7.27
C ALA A 43 10.68 -8.28 8.68
N LEU A 44 10.02 -7.12 8.77
CA LEU A 44 9.75 -6.47 10.05
C LEU A 44 8.84 -7.31 10.96
N PHE A 45 7.87 -8.06 10.40
CA PHE A 45 7.10 -9.01 11.20
C PHE A 45 7.96 -10.10 11.82
N VAL A 46 8.91 -10.66 11.03
CA VAL A 46 9.86 -11.66 11.54
C VAL A 46 10.72 -11.07 12.67
N VAL A 47 11.19 -9.84 12.51
CA VAL A 47 11.96 -9.12 13.54
C VAL A 47 11.13 -8.86 14.80
N ALA A 48 9.88 -8.40 14.65
CA ALA A 48 8.97 -8.17 15.76
C ALA A 48 8.68 -9.46 16.55
N TRP A 49 8.39 -10.55 15.86
CA TRP A 49 8.23 -11.88 16.45
C TRP A 49 9.50 -12.33 17.18
N TRP A 50 10.66 -12.23 16.53
CA TRP A 50 11.93 -12.66 17.11
C TRP A 50 12.28 -11.89 18.40
N ARG A 51 11.98 -10.59 18.42
CA ARG A 51 12.14 -9.74 19.60
C ARG A 51 11.18 -10.14 20.73
N ALA A 52 9.92 -10.44 20.40
CA ALA A 52 8.89 -10.74 21.38
C ALA A 52 8.97 -12.18 21.95
N ARG A 53 9.60 -13.13 21.25
CA ARG A 53 9.58 -14.57 21.58
C ARG A 53 10.09 -14.96 22.98
N ARG A 54 10.87 -14.11 23.66
CA ARG A 54 11.39 -14.36 25.03
C ARG A 54 10.85 -13.35 26.04
N GLY A 55 9.92 -12.49 25.63
CA GLY A 55 9.41 -11.38 26.42
C GLY A 55 7.93 -11.56 26.78
N ASP A 56 7.20 -10.46 26.70
CA ASP A 56 5.77 -10.40 27.00
C ASP A 56 4.93 -11.31 26.07
N PRO A 57 4.14 -12.27 26.62
CA PRO A 57 3.23 -13.11 25.85
C PRO A 57 2.22 -12.32 25.01
N SER A 58 1.77 -11.15 25.47
CA SER A 58 0.85 -10.29 24.73
C SER A 58 1.50 -9.74 23.46
N ALA A 59 2.71 -9.18 23.59
CA ALA A 59 3.48 -8.71 22.44
C ALA A 59 3.78 -9.82 21.43
N LEU A 60 4.07 -11.05 21.91
CA LEU A 60 4.26 -12.21 21.06
C LEU A 60 2.97 -12.58 20.30
N ALA A 61 1.83 -12.62 20.99
CA ALA A 61 0.55 -12.90 20.37
C ALA A 61 0.22 -11.89 19.27
N VAL A 62 0.40 -10.59 19.54
CA VAL A 62 0.18 -9.53 18.53
C VAL A 62 1.15 -9.68 17.36
N ALA A 63 2.43 -9.96 17.59
CA ALA A 63 3.42 -10.14 16.52
C ALA A 63 3.07 -11.31 15.57
N VAL A 64 2.45 -12.37 16.09
CA VAL A 64 2.00 -13.52 15.30
C VAL A 64 0.66 -13.25 14.59
N LEU A 65 -0.28 -12.58 15.26
CA LEU A 65 -1.60 -12.29 14.72
C LEU A 65 -1.60 -11.14 13.70
N ALA A 66 -0.67 -10.19 13.80
CA ALA A 66 -0.58 -9.03 12.92
C ALA A 66 -0.46 -9.36 11.41
N PRO A 67 0.41 -10.29 10.96
CA PRO A 67 0.43 -10.69 9.56
C PRO A 67 -0.88 -11.36 9.12
N LEU A 68 -1.55 -12.12 10.01
CA LEU A 68 -2.87 -12.70 9.71
C LEU A 68 -3.94 -11.61 9.57
N GLY A 69 -3.96 -10.62 10.46
CA GLY A 69 -4.86 -9.47 10.35
C GLY A 69 -4.65 -8.68 9.06
N THR A 70 -3.39 -8.53 8.63
CA THR A 70 -3.05 -7.91 7.34
C THR A 70 -3.59 -8.71 6.16
N ALA A 71 -3.46 -10.05 6.19
CA ALA A 71 -4.00 -10.93 5.16
C ALA A 71 -5.54 -10.86 5.12
N VAL A 72 -6.21 -10.79 6.28
CA VAL A 72 -7.67 -10.62 6.36
C VAL A 72 -8.09 -9.28 5.75
N ALA A 73 -7.38 -8.19 6.05
CA ALA A 73 -7.66 -6.88 5.45
C ALA A 73 -7.52 -6.92 3.91
N TYR A 74 -6.49 -7.60 3.40
CA TYR A 74 -6.32 -7.81 1.97
C TYR A 74 -7.48 -8.61 1.36
N VAL A 75 -7.92 -9.71 1.99
CA VAL A 75 -9.06 -10.50 1.52
C VAL A 75 -10.34 -9.66 1.49
N ILE A 76 -10.58 -8.83 2.50
CA ILE A 76 -11.73 -7.91 2.52
C ILE A 76 -11.65 -6.93 1.33
N SER A 77 -10.46 -6.38 1.04
CA SER A 77 -10.24 -5.51 -0.13
C SER A 77 -10.54 -6.22 -1.44
N GLU A 78 -10.09 -7.46 -1.62
CA GLU A 78 -10.37 -8.25 -2.82
C GLU A 78 -11.85 -8.64 -2.94
N VAL A 79 -12.52 -8.95 -1.83
CA VAL A 79 -13.98 -9.18 -1.84
C VAL A 79 -14.72 -7.90 -2.21
N ALA A 80 -14.31 -6.73 -1.71
CA ALA A 80 -14.93 -5.45 -2.08
C ALA A 80 -14.86 -5.20 -3.60
N LYS A 81 -13.76 -5.57 -4.25
CA LYS A 81 -13.58 -5.48 -5.71
C LYS A 81 -14.54 -6.33 -6.53
N SER A 82 -15.15 -7.36 -5.94
CA SER A 82 -16.22 -8.12 -6.60
C SER A 82 -17.52 -7.31 -6.75
N SER A 83 -17.69 -6.28 -5.93
CA SER A 83 -18.89 -5.43 -5.90
C SER A 83 -18.63 -4.02 -6.43
N ILE A 84 -17.40 -3.52 -6.30
CA ILE A 84 -16.99 -2.18 -6.73
C ILE A 84 -15.97 -2.34 -7.86
N THR A 85 -16.46 -2.36 -9.10
CA THR A 85 -15.63 -2.51 -10.30
C THR A 85 -15.19 -1.14 -10.81
N GLU A 86 -14.41 -0.44 -10.00
CA GLU A 86 -13.86 0.88 -10.34
C GLU A 86 -12.68 0.74 -11.30
N GLU A 87 -12.73 1.43 -12.42
CA GLU A 87 -11.68 1.40 -13.44
C GLU A 87 -10.41 2.09 -12.93
N ARG A 88 -9.23 1.69 -13.45
CA ARG A 88 -7.97 2.33 -13.02
C ARG A 88 -7.81 3.72 -13.62
N PRO A 89 -7.33 4.71 -12.85
CA PRO A 89 -7.08 6.07 -13.34
C PRO A 89 -6.20 6.12 -14.59
N CYS A 90 -5.20 5.24 -14.70
CA CYS A 90 -4.36 5.10 -15.89
C CYS A 90 -5.10 4.74 -17.19
N ARG A 91 -6.35 4.27 -17.12
CA ARG A 91 -7.23 4.05 -18.29
C ARG A 91 -8.40 5.03 -18.34
N ALA A 92 -8.94 5.39 -17.18
CA ALA A 92 -10.15 6.18 -17.09
C ALA A 92 -9.92 7.71 -17.24
N VAL A 93 -8.74 8.22 -16.86
CA VAL A 93 -8.39 9.65 -17.02
C VAL A 93 -7.76 9.89 -18.38
N LYS A 94 -8.34 10.80 -19.17
CA LYS A 94 -7.78 11.21 -20.46
C LYS A 94 -6.49 12.01 -20.25
N GLY A 95 -5.45 11.69 -21.02
CA GLY A 95 -4.14 12.34 -20.90
C GLY A 95 -3.25 11.78 -19.80
N ALA A 96 -3.70 10.72 -19.09
CA ALA A 96 -2.86 10.04 -18.12
C ALA A 96 -1.68 9.32 -18.80
N HIS A 97 -0.48 9.62 -18.31
CA HIS A 97 0.76 8.95 -18.69
C HIS A 97 1.44 8.42 -17.42
N PRO A 98 1.06 7.25 -16.91
CA PRO A 98 1.66 6.70 -15.68
C PRO A 98 3.14 6.36 -15.88
N LEU A 99 3.92 6.43 -14.79
CA LEU A 99 5.35 6.06 -14.79
C LEU A 99 5.57 4.55 -14.98
N ILE A 100 4.58 3.73 -14.60
CA ILE A 100 4.58 2.28 -14.72
C ILE A 100 3.43 1.81 -15.60
N ASP A 101 3.58 0.62 -16.18
CA ASP A 101 2.54 0.03 -17.02
C ASP A 101 1.23 -0.16 -16.24
N CYS A 102 0.13 0.21 -16.90
CA CYS A 102 -1.19 0.05 -16.31
C CYS A 102 -1.52 -1.46 -16.25
N PRO A 103 -1.95 -2.00 -15.08
CA PRO A 103 -2.25 -3.42 -14.93
C PRO A 103 -3.32 -3.93 -15.90
N ALA A 104 -3.40 -5.25 -16.09
CA ALA A 104 -4.38 -5.87 -16.98
C ALA A 104 -5.83 -5.47 -16.65
N GLN A 105 -6.71 -5.55 -17.65
CA GLN A 105 -8.15 -5.31 -17.43
C GLN A 105 -8.73 -6.33 -16.45
N GLY A 106 -9.67 -5.89 -15.62
CA GLY A 106 -10.23 -6.68 -14.51
C GLY A 106 -9.46 -6.53 -13.19
N ASP A 107 -8.29 -5.88 -13.18
CA ASP A 107 -7.66 -5.42 -11.94
C ASP A 107 -8.23 -4.06 -11.52
N TRP A 108 -9.29 -4.11 -10.71
CA TRP A 108 -10.03 -2.94 -10.21
C TRP A 108 -9.19 -2.06 -9.28
N SER A 109 -9.44 -0.76 -9.33
CA SER A 109 -8.63 0.26 -8.64
C SER A 109 -8.97 0.42 -7.17
N PHE A 110 -10.22 0.16 -6.79
CA PHE A 110 -10.72 0.39 -5.45
C PHE A 110 -11.07 -0.91 -4.71
N PRO A 111 -10.54 -1.14 -3.50
CA PRO A 111 -9.44 -0.41 -2.85
C PRO A 111 -8.06 -0.76 -3.42
N SER A 112 -7.04 0.04 -3.10
CA SER A 112 -5.65 -0.26 -3.46
C SER A 112 -5.07 -1.39 -2.61
N ASN A 113 -4.60 -2.46 -3.26
CA ASN A 113 -4.02 -3.63 -2.57
C ASN A 113 -2.78 -3.28 -1.76
N HIS A 114 -1.86 -2.50 -2.34
CA HIS A 114 -0.62 -2.13 -1.67
C HIS A 114 -0.88 -1.22 -0.46
N ALA A 115 -1.79 -0.25 -0.60
CA ALA A 115 -2.16 0.62 0.52
C ALA A 115 -2.83 -0.20 1.64
N THR A 116 -3.75 -1.12 1.31
CA THR A 116 -4.41 -2.00 2.30
C THR A 116 -3.40 -2.87 3.05
N ILE A 117 -2.50 -3.54 2.33
CA ILE A 117 -1.51 -4.43 2.95
C ILE A 117 -0.52 -3.61 3.79
N ALA A 118 0.00 -2.50 3.26
CA ALA A 118 0.96 -1.68 3.98
C ALA A 118 0.36 -1.03 5.24
N ALA A 119 -0.87 -0.53 5.17
CA ALA A 119 -1.57 0.03 6.33
C ALA A 119 -1.85 -1.04 7.39
N GLY A 120 -2.37 -2.21 6.98
CA GLY A 120 -2.59 -3.34 7.88
C GLY A 120 -1.30 -3.79 8.56
N ALA A 121 -0.22 -3.88 7.79
CA ALA A 121 1.09 -4.25 8.30
C ALA A 121 1.66 -3.22 9.27
N ALA A 122 1.59 -1.92 8.92
CA ALA A 122 2.10 -0.85 9.75
C ALA A 122 1.38 -0.74 11.09
N VAL A 123 0.04 -0.87 11.10
CA VAL A 123 -0.76 -0.88 12.32
C VAL A 123 -0.46 -2.12 13.15
N GLY A 124 -0.40 -3.30 12.54
CA GLY A 124 -0.05 -4.55 13.24
C GLY A 124 1.33 -4.49 13.90
N LEU A 125 2.34 -3.97 13.20
CA LEU A 125 3.69 -3.75 13.72
C LEU A 125 3.72 -2.69 14.83
N MET A 126 2.96 -1.60 14.69
CA MET A 126 2.82 -0.59 15.75
C MET A 126 2.23 -1.19 17.03
N LEU A 127 1.23 -2.06 16.91
CA LEU A 127 0.63 -2.72 18.08
C LEU A 127 1.61 -3.70 18.74
N ALA A 128 2.40 -4.44 17.96
CA ALA A 128 3.41 -5.36 18.48
C ALA A 128 4.66 -4.66 19.05
N TRP A 129 5.04 -3.51 18.47
CA TRP A 129 6.28 -2.82 18.76
C TRP A 129 6.12 -1.29 18.57
N ARG A 130 5.49 -0.62 19.54
CA ARG A 130 5.03 0.78 19.45
C ARG A 130 6.04 1.78 18.87
N VAL A 131 7.34 1.70 19.21
CA VAL A 131 8.34 2.64 18.71
C VAL A 131 8.63 2.48 17.21
N ILE A 132 8.33 1.32 16.60
CA ILE A 132 8.49 1.12 15.16
C ILE A 132 7.48 1.92 14.34
N ALA A 133 6.43 2.46 14.96
CA ALA A 133 5.41 3.27 14.28
C ALA A 133 6.01 4.48 13.55
N TRP A 134 7.06 5.08 14.13
CA TRP A 134 7.80 6.19 13.51
C TRP A 134 8.45 5.82 12.17
N LEU A 135 8.66 4.53 11.94
CA LEU A 135 9.18 4.01 10.68
C LEU A 135 8.04 3.47 9.80
N THR A 136 7.16 2.63 10.35
CA THR A 136 6.17 1.88 9.56
C THR A 136 5.01 2.73 9.05
N LEU A 137 4.61 3.78 9.78
CA LEU A 137 3.53 4.66 9.32
C LEU A 137 3.99 5.53 8.13
N PRO A 138 5.17 6.20 8.15
CA PRO A 138 5.69 6.85 6.95
C PRO A 138 5.88 5.88 5.78
N MET A 139 6.38 4.67 6.03
CA MET A 139 6.50 3.64 4.99
C MET A 139 5.14 3.32 4.34
N ALA A 140 4.08 3.16 5.13
CA ALA A 140 2.74 2.88 4.60
C ALA A 140 2.16 4.07 3.81
N LEU A 141 2.40 5.30 4.26
CA LEU A 141 2.01 6.51 3.53
C LEU A 141 2.74 6.62 2.19
N LEU A 142 4.05 6.35 2.18
CA LEU A 142 4.85 6.33 0.95
C LEU A 142 4.37 5.21 0.01
N MET A 143 4.00 4.04 0.55
CA MET A 143 3.38 2.97 -0.24
C MET A 143 2.06 3.41 -0.86
N ALA A 144 1.21 4.11 -0.11
CA ALA A 144 -0.06 4.59 -0.63
C ALA A 144 0.13 5.66 -1.70
N PHE A 145 1.09 6.57 -1.49
CA PHE A 145 1.40 7.65 -2.43
C PHE A 145 2.01 7.16 -3.75
N SER A 146 2.73 6.03 -3.74
CA SER A 146 3.38 5.49 -4.94
C SER A 146 2.47 4.65 -5.85
N ARG A 147 1.15 4.65 -5.62
CA ARG A 147 0.18 3.74 -6.26
C ARG A 147 -0.83 4.41 -7.16
#